data_AF-A0A843DPU7-F1
#
_entry.id   AF-A0A843DPU7-F1
#
_cell.length_a   1.000
_cell.length_b   1.000
_cell.length_c   1.000
_cell.angle_alpha   90.00
_cell.angle_beta   90.00
_cell.angle_gamma   90.00
#
_symmetry.space_group_name_H-M   'P 1'
#
loop_
_entity.id
_entity.type
_entity.pdbx_description
1 polymer ?
#
loop_
_entity_poly.entity_id
_entity_poly.type
_entity_poly.pdbx_seq_one_letter_code
_entity_poly.pdbx_strand_id
1 'polypeptide(L)' 'RKYEGVTLTDTGRDVAVQVRFRHDVLVEFLKQIGVSADTADKDACFMEHELHAETIQRIKEFVEKRK' A
#
# COMPACT_ATOMS: atom_id res chain seq x y z
N ARG A 1 -27.01 11.30 16.66
CA ARG A 1 -26.69 9.92 16.26
C ARG A 1 -25.37 9.56 16.94
N LYS A 2 -25.26 8.45 17.67
CA LYS A 2 -23.94 7.93 18.10
C LYS A 2 -23.20 7.51 16.82
N TYR A 3 -21.88 7.70 16.73
CA TYR A 3 -21.01 7.35 15.59
C TYR A 3 -20.82 8.39 14.47
N GLU A 4 -20.93 9.69 14.75
CA GLU A 4 -20.38 10.70 13.82
C GLU A 4 -18.89 10.91 14.11
N GLY A 5 -18.04 10.26 13.31
CA GLY A 5 -16.62 10.57 13.17
C GLY A 5 -15.70 9.86 14.17
N VAL A 6 -14.90 8.92 13.68
CA VAL A 6 -13.64 8.54 14.34
C VAL A 6 -12.52 9.34 13.68
N THR A 7 -11.78 10.09 14.48
CA THR A 7 -10.59 10.82 14.01
C THR A 7 -9.36 10.06 14.46
N LEU A 8 -8.39 9.91 13.57
CA LEU A 8 -7.10 9.30 13.92
C LEU A 8 -6.33 10.23 14.86
N THR A 9 -5.65 9.65 15.84
CA THR A 9 -4.56 10.32 16.55
C THR A 9 -3.42 10.61 15.58
N ASP A 10 -2.46 11.45 15.96
CA ASP A 10 -1.28 11.71 15.14
C ASP A 10 -0.51 10.41 14.83
N THR A 11 -0.32 9.56 15.83
CA THR A 11 0.26 8.22 15.64
C THR A 11 -0.57 7.34 14.71
N GLY A 12 -1.91 7.41 14.78
CA GLY A 12 -2.79 6.68 13.88
C GLY A 12 -2.71 7.19 12.44
N ARG A 13 -2.52 8.50 12.26
CA ARG A 13 -2.29 9.12 10.95
C ARG A 13 -0.97 8.66 10.35
N ASP A 14 0.10 8.59 11.15
CA ASP A 14 1.40 8.11 10.68
C ASP A 14 1.31 6.66 10.18
N VAL A 15 0.64 5.78 10.94
CA VAL A 15 0.39 4.40 10.52
C VAL A 15 -0.44 4.36 9.23
N ALA A 16 -1.50 5.17 9.13
CA ALA A 16 -2.34 5.21 7.92
C ALA A 16 -1.55 5.65 6.68
N VAL A 17 -0.64 6.61 6.82
CA VAL A 17 0.27 7.04 5.74
C VAL A 17 1.21 5.91 5.33
N GLN A 18 1.76 5.16 6.28
CA GLN A 18 2.63 4.01 5.98
C GLN A 18 1.90 2.89 5.26
N VAL A 19 0.68 2.54 5.71
CA VAL A 19 -0.16 1.54 5.05
C VAL A 19 -0.45 1.98 3.62
N ARG A 20 -0.95 3.20 3.44
CA ARG A 20 -1.27 3.74 2.11
C ARG A 20 -0.06 3.73 1.16
N PHE A 21 1.11 4.11 1.67
CA PHE A 21 2.34 4.05 0.88
C PHE A 21 2.68 2.63 0.42
N ARG A 22 2.49 1.62 1.29
CA ARG A 22 2.71 0.21 0.94
C ARG A 22 1.72 -0.25 -0.14
N HIS A 23 0.43 0.11 -0.03
CA HIS A 23 -0.57 -0.14 -1.07
C HIS A 23 -0.10 0.38 -2.44
N ASP A 24 0.24 1.66 -2.50
CA ASP A 24 0.51 2.35 -3.76
C ASP A 24 1.74 1.75 -4.47
N VAL A 25 2.79 1.40 -3.70
CA VAL A 25 3.98 0.70 -4.22
C VAL A 25 3.61 -0.67 -4.81
N LEU A 26 2.78 -1.44 -4.11
CA LEU A 26 2.36 -2.77 -4.54
C LEU A 26 1.46 -2.72 -5.77
N VAL A 27 0.50 -1.79 -5.82
CA VAL A 27 -0.35 -1.56 -7.00
C VAL A 27 0.50 -1.24 -8.21
N GLU A 28 1.47 -0.32 -8.07
CA GLU A 28 2.35 0.05 -9.17
C GLU A 28 3.18 -1.14 -9.66
N PHE A 29 3.77 -1.91 -8.74
CA PHE A 29 4.52 -3.11 -9.06
C PHE A 29 3.68 -4.16 -9.80
N LEU A 30 2.50 -4.50 -9.27
CA LEU A 30 1.63 -5.52 -9.85
C LEU A 30 1.19 -5.12 -11.26
N LYS A 31 0.87 -3.84 -11.48
CA LYS A 31 0.56 -3.33 -12.81
C LYS A 31 1.75 -3.42 -13.77
N GLN A 32 2.98 -3.14 -13.31
CA GLN A 32 4.19 -3.24 -14.15
C GLN A 32 4.46 -4.67 -14.61
N ILE A 33 4.11 -5.68 -13.81
CA ILE A 33 4.25 -7.10 -14.19
C ILE A 33 3.03 -7.63 -14.96
N GLY A 34 2.07 -6.77 -15.33
CA GLY A 34 0.94 -7.10 -16.21
C GLY A 34 -0.35 -7.53 -15.50
N VAL A 35 -0.45 -7.35 -14.17
CA VAL A 35 -1.71 -7.57 -13.45
C VAL A 35 -2.70 -6.45 -13.80
N SER A 36 -3.97 -6.80 -13.99
CA SER A 36 -5.03 -5.81 -14.24
C SER A 36 -5.16 -4.85 -13.05
N ALA A 37 -5.61 -3.61 -13.29
CA ALA A 37 -5.73 -2.62 -12.23
C ALA A 37 -6.63 -3.09 -11.07
N ASP A 38 -7.76 -3.73 -11.38
CA ASP A 38 -8.70 -4.23 -10.37
C ASP A 38 -8.12 -5.35 -9.50
N THR A 39 -7.35 -6.27 -10.10
CA THR A 39 -6.69 -7.34 -9.36
C THR A 39 -5.50 -6.79 -8.57
N ALA A 40 -4.72 -5.89 -9.16
CA ALA A 40 -3.59 -5.25 -8.50
C ALA A 40 -4.03 -4.49 -7.23
N ASP A 41 -5.15 -3.77 -7.28
CA ASP A 41 -5.70 -3.07 -6.11
C ASP A 41 -6.12 -4.04 -5.00
N LYS A 42 -6.86 -5.11 -5.33
CA LYS A 42 -7.31 -6.11 -4.36
C LYS A 42 -6.15 -6.87 -3.72
N ASP A 43 -5.19 -7.29 -4.53
CA ASP A 43 -4.03 -8.04 -4.06
C ASP A 43 -3.12 -7.15 -3.21
N ALA A 44 -2.90 -5.89 -3.62
CA ALA A 44 -2.13 -4.92 -2.83
C ALA A 44 -2.75 -4.66 -1.46
N CYS A 45 -4.08 -4.54 -1.37
CA CYS A 45 -4.81 -4.36 -0.11
C CYS A 45 -4.60 -5.53 0.87
N PHE A 46 -4.44 -6.76 0.37
CA PHE A 46 -4.09 -7.89 1.23
C PHE A 46 -2.59 -7.88 1.58
N MET A 47 -1.73 -7.69 0.59
CA MET A 47 -0.27 -7.76 0.74
C MET A 47 0.29 -6.63 1.62
N GLU A 48 -0.34 -5.45 1.63
CA GLU A 48 0.14 -4.30 2.39
C GLU A 48 0.18 -4.55 3.90
N HIS A 49 -0.64 -5.47 4.42
CA HIS A 49 -0.66 -5.80 5.85
C HIS A 49 0.27 -6.97 6.22
N GLU A 50 0.57 -7.85 5.27
CA GLU A 50 1.25 -9.13 5.54
C GLU A 50 2.75 -9.12 5.22
N LEU A 51 3.19 -8.24 4.30
CA LEU A 51 4.59 -8.23 3.88
C LEU A 51 5.52 -7.58 4.92
N HIS A 52 6.78 -8.02 4.94
CA HIS A 52 7.80 -7.34 5.73
C HIS A 52 8.18 -6.01 5.07
N ALA A 53 8.60 -5.03 5.87
CA ALA A 53 9.03 -3.72 5.38
C ALA A 53 10.19 -3.83 4.37
N GLU A 54 11.11 -4.79 4.58
CA GLU A 54 12.20 -5.06 3.63
C GLU A 54 11.68 -5.42 2.23
N THR A 55 10.65 -6.26 2.15
CA THR A 55 10.06 -6.66 0.86
C THR A 55 9.46 -5.46 0.13
N ILE A 56 8.69 -4.62 0.83
CA ILE A 56 8.11 -3.41 0.22
C ILE A 56 9.20 -2.47 -0.28
N GLN A 57 10.26 -2.28 0.51
CA GLN A 57 11.36 -1.40 0.14
C GLN A 57 12.07 -1.87 -1.15
N ARG A 58 12.32 -3.18 -1.29
CA ARG A 58 12.93 -3.73 -2.51
C ARG A 58 12.00 -3.63 -3.72
N ILE A 59 10.69 -3.81 -3.52
CA ILE A 59 9.69 -3.62 -4.59
C ILE A 59 9.67 -2.16 -5.04
N LYS A 60 9.66 -1.21 -4.11
CA LYS A 60 9.75 0.22 -4.42
C LYS A 60 10.98 0.54 -5.28
N GLU A 61 12.16 0.10 -4.84
CA GLU A 61 13.40 0.32 -5.58
C GLU A 61 13.36 -0.29 -6.99
N PHE A 62 12.72 -1.45 -7.15
CA PHE A 62 12.53 -2.09 -8.44
C PHE A 62 11.61 -1.26 -9.36
N VAL A 63 10.49 -0.79 -8.83
CA VAL A 63 9.51 0.06 -9.54
C VAL A 63 10.16 1.38 -9.98
N GLU A 64 10.94 2.02 -9.10
CA GLU A 64 11.64 3.29 -9.41
C GLU A 64 12.71 3.13 -10.48
N LYS A 65 13.41 1.99 -10.53
CA LYS A 65 14.43 1.70 -11.56
C LYS A 65 13.85 1.43 -12.95
N ARG A 66 12.55 1.14 -13.06
CA ARG A 66 11.88 0.82 -14.33
C ARG A 66 11.00 1.96 -14.87
N LYS A 67 11.00 3.11 -14.20
CA LYS A 67 10.46 4.37 -14.75
C LYS A 67 11.47 4.98 -15.72
#